data_AF-A0A4Q3XLJ9-F1
#
_entry.id   AF-A0A4Q3XLJ9-F1
#
_cell.length_a   1.000
_cell.length_b   1.000
_cell.length_c   1.000
_cell.angle_alpha   90.00
_cell.angle_beta   90.00
_cell.angle_gamma   90.00
#
_symmetry.space_group_name_H-M   'P 1'
#
loop_
_entity.id
_entity.type
_entity.pdbx_description
1 polymer ?
#
loop_
_entity_poly.entity_id
_entity_poly.type
_entity_poly.pdbx_seq_one_letter_code
_entity_poly.pdbx_strand_id
1 'polypeptide(L)'
;MARNVLSIITGVLILLSPMLATLLTATILIYIIAFQAIIVGVMEIVVIVRERQHYARIWPVVLSGALYVLFGVALLFAPLFGALLMVTLSGILAILFAVALFALAWRLYQKSKGVEA
;
A
#
# COMPACT_ATOMS: atom_id res chain seq x y z
N MET A 1 6.62 35.30 -36.17
CA MET A 1 5.57 35.31 -35.11
C MET A 1 5.10 33.91 -34.75
N ALA A 2 4.69 33.07 -35.71
CA ALA A 2 4.24 31.68 -35.46
C ALA A 2 5.21 30.83 -34.59
N ARG A 3 6.53 30.91 -34.83
CA ARG A 3 7.55 30.19 -34.04
C ARG A 3 7.54 30.56 -32.55
N ASN A 4 7.36 31.84 -32.23
CA ASN A 4 7.38 32.31 -30.84
C ASN A 4 6.11 31.89 -30.10
N VAL A 5 4.96 31.94 -30.77
CA VAL A 5 3.70 31.42 -30.23
C VAL A 5 3.81 29.92 -29.95
N LEU A 6 4.38 29.15 -30.89
CA LEU A 6 4.60 27.71 -30.70
C LEU A 6 5.53 27.43 -29.51
N SER A 7 6.62 28.20 -29.35
CA SER A 7 7.54 28.06 -28.22
C SER A 7 6.88 28.34 -26.86
N ILE A 8 5.97 29.32 -26.80
CA ILE A 8 5.21 29.62 -25.58
C ILE A 8 4.26 28.45 -25.25
N ILE A 9 3.52 27.96 -26.25
CA ILE A 9 2.63 26.80 -26.09
C ILE A 9 3.43 25.58 -25.60
N THR A 10 4.56 25.28 -26.25
CA THR A 10 5.43 24.16 -25.86
C THR A 10 5.98 24.36 -24.45
N GLY A 11 6.42 25.57 -24.08
CA GLY A 11 6.90 25.87 -22.73
C GLY A 11 5.82 25.63 -21.67
N VAL A 12 4.59 26.07 -21.92
CA VAL A 12 3.45 25.84 -21.02
C VAL A 12 3.12 24.34 -20.92
N LEU A 13 3.09 23.62 -22.03
CA LEU A 13 2.85 22.17 -22.03
C LEU A 13 3.93 21.41 -21.24
N ILE A 14 5.20 21.77 -21.39
CA ILE A 14 6.30 21.16 -20.63
C ILE A 14 6.14 21.46 -19.13
N LEU A 15 5.80 22.69 -18.74
CA LEU A 15 5.60 23.06 -17.34
C LEU A 15 4.40 22.35 -16.71
N LEU A 16 3.33 22.13 -17.45
CA LEU A 16 2.14 21.40 -16.97
C LEU A 16 2.32 19.87 -17.01
N SER A 17 3.26 19.37 -17.80
CA SER A 17 3.47 17.93 -17.99
C SER A 17 3.69 17.13 -16.70
N PRO A 18 4.49 17.57 -15.70
CA PRO A 18 4.73 16.81 -14.49
C PRO A 18 3.44 16.73 -13.67
N MET A 19 2.70 17.82 -13.58
CA MET A 19 1.46 17.89 -12.80
C MET A 19 0.38 16.96 -13.39
N LEU A 20 0.22 16.97 -14.72
CA LEU A 20 -0.71 16.09 -15.43
C LEU A 20 -0.27 14.62 -15.34
N ALA A 21 1.02 14.34 -15.51
CA ALA A 21 1.57 13.00 -15.42
C ALA A 21 1.42 12.42 -14.00
N THR A 22 1.68 13.22 -12.96
CA THR A 22 1.51 12.80 -11.56
C THR A 22 0.06 12.48 -11.26
N LEU A 23 -0.90 13.33 -11.65
CA LEU A 23 -2.32 13.05 -11.42
C LEU A 23 -2.79 11.77 -12.11
N LEU A 24 -2.41 11.60 -13.38
CA LEU A 24 -2.81 10.45 -14.17
C LEU A 24 -2.19 9.16 -13.60
N THR A 25 -0.89 9.17 -13.35
CA THR A 25 -0.16 8.01 -12.82
C THR A 25 -0.65 7.62 -11.43
N ALA A 26 -0.83 8.58 -10.53
CA ALA A 26 -1.34 8.32 -9.18
C ALA A 26 -2.74 7.68 -9.23
N THR A 27 -3.61 8.20 -10.10
CA THR A 27 -4.97 7.66 -10.26
C THR A 27 -4.96 6.24 -10.81
N ILE A 28 -4.15 5.97 -11.85
CA ILE A 28 -4.02 4.62 -12.44
C ILE A 28 -3.49 3.62 -11.40
N LEU A 29 -2.45 4.00 -10.65
CA LEU A 29 -1.89 3.14 -9.60
C LEU A 29 -2.92 2.83 -8.51
N ILE A 30 -3.71 3.81 -8.08
CA ILE A 30 -4.78 3.59 -7.10
C ILE A 30 -5.80 2.56 -7.61
N TYR A 31 -6.22 2.65 -8.88
CA TYR A 31 -7.12 1.67 -9.45
C TYR A 31 -6.49 0.27 -9.53
N ILE A 32 -5.23 0.17 -9.94
CA ILE A 32 -4.50 -1.12 -9.95
C ILE A 32 -4.49 -1.74 -8.55
N ILE A 33 -4.17 -0.95 -7.52
CA ILE A 33 -4.15 -1.41 -6.12
C ILE A 33 -5.56 -1.80 -5.66
N ALA A 34 -6.60 -1.05 -6.04
CA ALA A 34 -7.98 -1.35 -5.69
C ALA A 34 -8.42 -2.70 -6.27
N PHE A 35 -8.15 -2.94 -7.56
CA PHE A 35 -8.47 -4.21 -8.21
C PHE A 35 -7.66 -5.37 -7.61
N GLN A 36 -6.37 -5.17 -7.36
CA GLN A 36 -5.54 -6.16 -6.68
C GLN A 36 -6.12 -6.53 -5.31
N ALA A 37 -6.52 -5.54 -4.51
CA ALA A 37 -7.06 -5.76 -3.18
C ALA A 37 -8.36 -6.59 -3.21
N ILE A 38 -9.24 -6.30 -4.17
CA ILE A 38 -10.46 -7.08 -4.38
C ILE A 38 -10.13 -8.51 -4.80
N ILE A 39 -9.28 -8.69 -5.82
CA ILE A 39 -8.94 -10.02 -6.36
C ILE A 39 -8.31 -10.90 -5.28
N VAL A 40 -7.31 -10.38 -4.56
CA VAL A 40 -6.62 -11.12 -3.50
C VAL A 40 -7.54 -11.41 -2.33
N GLY A 41 -8.35 -10.44 -1.89
CA GLY A 41 -9.27 -10.65 -0.77
C GLY A 41 -10.34 -11.70 -1.08
N VAL A 42 -10.86 -11.70 -2.31
CA VAL A 42 -11.77 -12.75 -2.78
C VAL A 42 -11.05 -14.11 -2.85
N MET A 43 -9.83 -14.16 -3.37
CA MET A 43 -9.04 -15.40 -3.41
C MET A 43 -8.77 -15.96 -2.01
N GLU A 44 -8.40 -15.14 -1.03
CA GLU A 44 -8.21 -15.58 0.36
C GLU A 44 -9.47 -16.24 0.92
N ILE A 45 -10.64 -15.62 0.70
CA ILE A 45 -11.93 -16.16 1.14
C ILE A 45 -12.22 -17.48 0.43
N VAL A 46 -12.01 -17.57 -0.89
CA VAL A 46 -12.28 -18.79 -1.66
C VAL A 46 -11.37 -19.94 -1.22
N VAL A 47 -10.08 -19.69 -1.06
CA VAL A 47 -9.08 -20.70 -0.67
C VAL A 47 -9.40 -21.25 0.73
N ILE A 48 -9.62 -20.38 1.72
CA ILE A 48 -9.87 -20.83 3.10
C ILE A 48 -11.20 -21.59 3.22
N VAL A 49 -12.21 -21.21 2.45
CA VAL A 49 -13.51 -21.91 2.43
C VAL A 49 -13.37 -23.28 1.76
N ARG A 50 -12.53 -23.41 0.73
CA ARG A 50 -12.27 -24.67 0.02
C ARG A 50 -11.42 -25.65 0.85
N GLU A 51 -10.42 -25.14 1.55
CA GLU A 51 -9.47 -25.94 2.35
C GLU A 51 -9.84 -26.02 3.84
N ARG A 52 -11.10 -25.73 4.19
CA ARG A 52 -11.62 -25.69 5.57
C ARG A 52 -11.31 -26.93 6.43
N GLN A 53 -11.02 -28.07 5.80
CA GLN A 53 -10.70 -29.34 6.44
C GLN A 53 -9.30 -29.36 7.09
N HIS A 54 -8.36 -28.53 6.63
CA HIS A 54 -6.98 -28.48 7.13
C HIS A 54 -6.72 -27.32 8.09
N TYR A 55 -7.63 -26.36 8.21
CA TYR A 55 -7.46 -25.16 9.02
C TYR A 55 -8.35 -25.18 10.27
N ALA A 56 -7.72 -25.21 11.45
CA ALA A 56 -8.43 -25.19 12.74
C ALA A 56 -9.18 -23.87 13.03
N ARG A 57 -8.84 -22.77 12.33
CA ARG A 57 -9.43 -21.45 12.56
C ARG A 57 -9.60 -20.65 11.26
N ILE A 58 -10.78 -20.77 10.65
CA ILE A 58 -11.16 -20.07 9.41
C ILE A 58 -11.41 -18.56 9.59
N TRP A 59 -11.88 -18.18 10.78
CA TRP A 59 -12.42 -16.84 11.04
C TRP A 59 -11.44 -15.67 10.82
N PRO A 60 -10.17 -15.74 11.27
CA PRO A 60 -9.22 -14.64 11.06
C PRO A 60 -8.91 -14.37 9.59
N VAL A 61 -8.84 -15.43 8.77
CA VAL A 61 -8.50 -15.32 7.34
C VAL A 61 -9.70 -14.84 6.52
N VAL A 62 -10.91 -15.31 6.85
CA VAL A 62 -12.12 -14.78 6.21
C VAL A 62 -12.31 -13.30 6.54
N LEU A 63 -12.04 -12.90 7.79
CA LEU A 63 -12.11 -11.50 8.20
C LEU A 63 -11.05 -10.66 7.48
N SER A 64 -9.80 -11.13 7.37
CA SER A 64 -8.75 -10.39 6.64
C SER A 64 -9.12 -10.22 5.17
N GLY A 65 -9.56 -11.28 4.50
CA GLY A 65 -9.98 -11.22 3.10
C GLY A 65 -11.16 -10.27 2.90
N ALA A 66 -12.15 -10.29 3.80
CA ALA A 66 -13.29 -9.38 3.75
C ALA A 66 -12.87 -7.91 3.95
N LEU A 67 -11.97 -7.64 4.91
CA LEU A 67 -11.41 -6.31 5.10
C LEU A 67 -10.62 -5.85 3.86
N TYR A 68 -9.91 -6.76 3.19
CA TYR A 68 -9.12 -6.44 2.00
C TYR A 68 -10.00 -6.12 0.78
N VAL A 69 -11.11 -6.88 0.60
CA VAL A 69 -12.13 -6.54 -0.40
C VAL A 69 -12.77 -5.20 -0.10
N LEU A 70 -13.20 -4.96 1.14
CA LEU A 70 -13.78 -3.67 1.56
C LEU A 70 -12.82 -2.52 1.32
N PHE A 71 -11.54 -2.71 1.59
CA PHE A 71 -10.50 -1.73 1.33
C PHE A 71 -10.37 -1.42 -0.17
N GLY A 72 -10.34 -2.45 -1.02
CA GLY A 72 -10.31 -2.26 -2.47
C GLY A 72 -11.56 -1.55 -3.00
N VAL A 73 -12.74 -1.89 -2.50
CA VAL A 73 -14.00 -1.20 -2.83
C VAL A 73 -13.95 0.26 -2.37
N ALA A 74 -13.47 0.54 -1.17
CA ALA A 74 -13.33 1.90 -0.66
C ALA A 74 -12.38 2.75 -1.52
N LEU A 75 -11.28 2.18 -2.01
CA LEU A 75 -10.37 2.86 -2.94
C LEU A 75 -11.03 3.26 -4.26
N LEU A 76 -11.98 2.46 -4.77
CA LEU A 76 -12.71 2.79 -6.01
C LEU A 76 -13.60 4.03 -5.84
N PHE A 77 -14.24 4.19 -4.67
CA PHE A 77 -15.15 5.30 -4.40
C PHE A 77 -14.44 6.54 -3.81
N ALA A 78 -13.34 6.34 -3.09
CA ALA A 78 -12.59 7.40 -2.42
C ALA A 78 -11.06 7.21 -2.62
N PRO A 79 -10.55 7.37 -3.85
CA PRO A 79 -9.15 7.07 -4.18
C PRO A 79 -8.16 7.93 -3.38
N LEU A 80 -8.48 9.21 -3.20
CA LEU A 80 -7.62 10.14 -2.46
C LEU A 80 -7.54 9.79 -0.97
N PHE A 81 -8.67 9.34 -0.39
CA PHE A 81 -8.74 8.96 1.02
C PHE A 81 -8.00 7.63 1.27
N GLY A 82 -8.15 6.67 0.36
CA GLY A 82 -7.42 5.41 0.44
C GLY A 82 -5.92 5.56 0.25
N ALA A 83 -5.47 6.48 -0.61
CA ALA A 83 -4.05 6.84 -0.75
C ALA A 83 -3.48 7.42 0.56
N LEU A 84 -4.20 8.35 1.19
CA LEU A 84 -3.80 8.94 2.48
C LEU A 84 -3.73 7.87 3.58
N LEU A 85 -4.76 7.04 3.72
CA LEU A 85 -4.79 5.92 4.67
C LEU A 85 -3.60 4.97 4.49
N MET A 86 -3.30 4.59 3.23
CA MET A 86 -2.16 3.74 2.90
C MET A 86 -0.83 4.35 3.33
N VAL A 87 -0.60 5.62 3.00
CA VAL A 87 0.64 6.32 3.37
C VAL A 87 0.76 6.45 4.89
N THR A 88 -0.33 6.83 5.57
CA THR A 88 -0.34 7.00 7.03
C THR A 88 -0.13 5.67 7.75
N LEU A 89 -0.86 4.62 7.39
CA LEU A 89 -0.72 3.30 8.02
C LEU A 89 0.66 2.71 7.76
N SER A 90 1.18 2.83 6.53
CA SER A 90 2.53 2.35 6.20
C SER A 90 3.59 3.10 7.00
N GLY A 91 3.43 4.42 7.18
CA GLY A 91 4.31 5.21 8.04
C GLY A 91 4.27 4.76 9.51
N ILE A 92 3.08 4.56 10.07
CA ILE A 92 2.91 4.07 11.45
C ILE A 92 3.55 2.68 11.62
N LEU A 93 3.26 1.76 10.70
CA LEU A 93 3.81 0.40 10.73
C LEU A 93 5.34 0.41 10.61
N ALA A 94 5.90 1.25 9.73
CA ALA A 94 7.35 1.38 9.60
C ALA A 94 8.01 1.84 10.91
N ILE A 95 7.41 2.80 11.62
CA ILE A 95 7.90 3.26 12.93
C ILE A 95 7.83 2.12 13.95
N LEU A 96 6.71 1.40 14.03
CA LEU A 96 6.55 0.28 14.96
C LEU A 96 7.56 -0.83 14.70
N PHE A 97 7.77 -1.20 13.43
CA PHE A 97 8.78 -2.19 13.04
C PHE A 97 10.20 -1.72 13.38
N ALA A 98 10.54 -0.47 13.09
CA ALA A 98 11.85 0.08 13.44
C ALA A 98 12.10 -0.01 14.95
N VAL A 99 11.14 0.41 15.78
CA VAL A 99 11.25 0.32 17.24
C VAL A 99 11.40 -1.13 17.70
N ALA A 100 10.61 -2.05 17.16
CA ALA A 100 10.70 -3.48 17.50
C ALA A 100 12.07 -4.08 17.15
N LEU A 101 12.61 -3.74 15.97
CA LEU A 101 13.93 -4.18 15.54
C LEU A 101 15.06 -3.59 16.40
N PHE A 102 14.96 -2.31 16.76
CA PHE A 102 15.90 -1.68 17.70
C PHE A 102 15.87 -2.38 19.07
N ALA A 103 14.69 -2.68 19.60
CA ALA A 103 14.56 -3.42 20.85
C ALA A 103 15.18 -4.82 20.77
N LEU A 104 14.98 -5.53 19.65
CA LEU A 104 15.56 -6.85 19.42
C LEU A 104 17.09 -6.78 19.28
N ALA A 105 17.61 -5.82 18.52
CA ALA A 105 19.05 -5.59 18.36
C ALA A 105 19.71 -5.29 19.72
N TRP A 106 19.08 -4.46 20.54
CA TRP A 106 19.54 -4.16 21.89
C TRP A 106 19.58 -5.42 22.77
N ARG A 107 18.54 -6.26 22.69
CA ARG A 107 18.46 -7.53 23.41
C ARG A 107 19.55 -8.52 22.96
N LEU A 108 19.88 -8.57 21.67
CA LEU A 108 20.99 -9.39 21.16
C LEU A 108 22.35 -8.85 21.61
N TYR A 109 22.56 -7.54 21.56
CA TYR A 109 23.79 -6.89 21.99
C TYR A 109 24.09 -7.15 23.48
N GLN A 110 23.06 -7.05 24.34
CA GLN A 110 23.21 -7.38 25.75
C GLN A 110 23.55 -8.86 25.99
N LYS A 111 22.96 -9.78 25.22
CA LYS A 111 23.31 -11.20 25.29
C LYS A 111 24.75 -11.49 24.85
N SER A 112 25.27 -10.78 23.85
CA SER A 112 26.67 -10.96 23.40
C SER A 112 27.67 -10.48 24.45
N LYS A 113 27.41 -9.34 25.11
CA LYS A 113 28.27 -8.83 26.19
C LYS A 113 28.33 -9.72 27.44
N GLY A 114 27.26 -10.48 27.71
CA GLY A 114 27.21 -11.42 28.84
C GLY A 114 27.90 -12.77 28.59
N VAL A 115 28.39 -13.04 27.38
CA VAL A 115 29.14 -14.27 27.03
C VAL A 115 30.67 -14.04 27.10
N GLU A 116 31.11 -12.78 27.12
CA GLU A 116 32.53 -12.40 27.24
C GLU A 116 32.98 -12.09 28.69
N ALA A 117 32.08 -12.20 29.68
CA ALA A 117 32.35 -11.99 31.12
C ALA A 117 32.19 -13.29 31.91
#